data_AF-I2NHT7-F1
#
_entry.id   AF-I2NHT7-F1
#
_cell.length_a   1.000
_cell.length_b   1.000
_cell.length_c   1.000
_cell.angle_alpha   90.00
_cell.angle_beta   90.00
_cell.angle_gamma   90.00
#
_symmetry.space_group_name_H-M   'P 1'
#
loop_
_entity.id
_entity.type
_entity.pdbx_description
1 polymer ?
#
loop_
_entity_poly.entity_id
_entity_poly.type
_entity_poly.pdbx_seq_one_letter_code
_entity_poly.pdbx_strand_id
1 'polypeptide(L)'
;MPRDGTENLIPFNERTEEEQRKIQRKGGIASGKARREKADLKKKVNDILAMDVFSPQLKEALEEKGLNATNQTAIATVLLQKALKGDMRAIELLAKMNGNEGTKDNLDKKEQKERIKAQQLENQKKAQQLEDNVVSEDIMSDYFDKLEGVIKDGS
;
A
#
# COMPACT_ATOMS: atom_id res chain seq x y z
N MET A 1 10.93 -22.44 -12.97
CA MET A 1 11.54 -22.22 -11.64
C MET A 1 11.42 -20.75 -11.29
N PRO A 2 11.01 -20.37 -10.07
CA PRO A 2 10.81 -18.97 -9.71
C PRO A 2 12.16 -18.24 -9.63
N ARG A 3 12.27 -17.07 -10.25
CA ARG A 3 13.38 -16.14 -10.10
C ARG A 3 12.97 -15.07 -9.08
N ASP A 4 12.84 -15.43 -7.81
CA ASP A 4 12.33 -14.51 -6.78
C ASP A 4 13.43 -13.75 -6.01
N GLY A 5 14.70 -14.03 -6.31
CA GLY A 5 15.84 -13.33 -5.71
C GLY A 5 16.06 -13.64 -4.23
N THR A 6 15.39 -14.65 -3.66
CA THR A 6 15.55 -15.02 -2.25
C THR A 6 16.70 -15.99 -1.99
N GLU A 7 17.34 -16.51 -3.04
CA GLU A 7 18.42 -17.52 -2.96
C GLU A 7 19.62 -17.09 -2.08
N ASN A 8 19.81 -15.78 -1.88
CA ASN A 8 20.92 -15.23 -1.08
C ASN A 8 20.48 -14.64 0.27
N LEU A 9 19.25 -14.87 0.73
CA LEU A 9 18.74 -14.33 1.99
C LEU A 9 18.79 -15.38 3.10
N ILE A 10 19.42 -15.02 4.23
CA ILE A 10 19.40 -15.85 5.44
C ILE A 10 18.04 -15.70 6.14
N PRO A 11 17.27 -16.79 6.31
CA PRO A 11 16.00 -16.80 7.03
C PRO A 11 16.11 -16.24 8.46
N PHE A 12 15.02 -15.68 8.98
CA PHE A 12 15.03 -15.02 10.29
C PHE A 12 15.35 -15.97 11.45
N ASN A 13 14.81 -17.19 11.39
CA ASN A 13 15.01 -18.28 12.34
C ASN A 13 16.45 -18.84 12.35
N GLU A 14 17.23 -18.54 11.31
CA GLU A 14 18.62 -19.01 11.19
C GLU A 14 19.65 -17.95 11.64
N ARG A 15 19.19 -16.77 12.07
CA ARG A 15 20.07 -15.71 12.60
C ARG A 15 20.15 -15.75 14.11
N THR A 16 21.30 -15.37 14.65
CA THR A 16 21.48 -15.19 16.09
C THR A 16 20.66 -14.01 16.61
N GLU A 17 20.29 -14.05 17.90
CA GLU A 17 19.57 -12.93 18.52
C GLU A 17 20.34 -11.61 18.41
N GLU A 18 21.67 -11.63 18.53
CA GLU A 18 22.49 -10.44 18.42
C GLU A 18 22.43 -9.81 17.03
N GLU A 19 22.48 -10.62 15.98
CA GLU A 19 22.35 -10.17 14.60
C GLU A 19 20.97 -9.58 14.34
N GLN A 20 19.92 -10.25 14.82
CA GLN A 20 18.55 -9.75 14.73
C GLN A 20 18.42 -8.39 15.42
N ARG A 21 18.94 -8.22 16.65
CA ARG A 21 18.93 -6.93 17.36
C ARG A 21 19.68 -5.84 16.57
N LYS A 22 20.85 -6.15 15.99
CA LYS A 22 21.62 -5.19 15.17
C LYS A 22 20.85 -4.76 13.92
N ILE A 23 20.20 -5.70 13.23
CA ILE A 23 19.41 -5.42 12.03
C ILE A 23 18.17 -4.59 12.37
N GLN A 24 17.41 -4.99 13.40
CA GLN A 24 16.23 -4.26 13.85
C GLN A 24 16.59 -2.84 14.27
N ARG A 25 17.70 -2.65 15.00
CA ARG A 25 18.20 -1.32 15.38
C ARG A 25 18.55 -0.48 14.15
N LYS A 26 19.28 -1.03 13.18
CA LYS A 26 19.60 -0.34 11.91
C LYS A 26 18.33 0.05 11.15
N GLY A 27 17.37 -0.86 11.04
CA GLY A 27 16.07 -0.61 10.42
C GLY A 27 15.27 0.48 11.13
N GLY A 28 15.22 0.45 12.46
CA GLY A 28 14.56 1.46 13.27
C GLY A 28 15.18 2.85 13.12
N ILE A 29 16.52 2.94 13.11
CA ILE A 29 17.24 4.20 12.90
C ILE A 29 16.98 4.75 11.49
N ALA A 30 17.09 3.91 10.46
CA ALA A 30 16.86 4.31 9.07
C ALA A 30 15.41 4.75 8.85
N SER A 31 14.44 3.97 9.34
CA SER A 31 13.01 4.30 9.29
C SER A 31 12.70 5.60 10.04
N GLY A 32 13.28 5.78 11.24
CA GLY A 32 13.15 7.01 12.02
C GLY A 32 13.73 8.22 11.30
N LYS A 33 14.89 8.07 10.65
CA LYS A 33 15.50 9.13 9.83
C LYS A 33 14.60 9.51 8.65
N ALA A 34 14.13 8.53 7.88
CA ALA A 34 13.22 8.77 6.75
C ALA A 34 11.89 9.42 7.18
N ARG A 35 11.34 9.01 8.33
CA ARG A 35 10.13 9.63 8.90
C ARG A 35 10.36 11.09 9.27
N ARG A 36 11.51 11.42 9.89
CA ARG A 36 11.88 12.80 10.22
C ARG A 36 12.08 13.63 8.96
N GLU A 37 12.82 13.14 7.98
CA GLU A 37 13.01 13.81 6.69
C GLU A 37 11.68 14.11 5.99
N LYS A 38 10.74 13.16 6.00
CA LYS A 38 9.40 13.36 5.45
C LYS A 38 8.60 14.40 6.23
N ALA A 39 8.68 14.39 7.55
CA ALA A 39 8.02 15.38 8.40
C ALA A 39 8.60 16.79 8.18
N ASP A 40 9.93 16.89 8.10
CA ASP A 40 10.65 18.14 7.83
C ASP A 40 10.31 18.69 6.44
N LEU A 41 10.23 17.82 5.42
CA LEU A 41 9.78 18.20 4.09
C LEU A 41 8.35 18.73 4.13
N LYS A 42 7.44 18.02 4.79
CA LYS A 42 6.03 18.46 4.94
C LYS A 42 5.96 19.83 5.60
N LYS A 43 6.76 20.06 6.64
CA LYS A 43 6.85 21.37 7.31
C LYS A 43 7.32 22.46 6.35
N LYS A 44 8.43 22.24 5.64
CA LYS A 44 8.97 23.19 4.65
C LYS A 44 7.95 23.50 3.54
N VAL A 45 7.23 22.50 3.06
CA VAL A 45 6.18 22.69 2.05
C VAL A 45 5.04 23.54 2.61
N ASN A 46 4.59 23.27 3.83
CA ASN A 46 3.56 24.09 4.48
C ASN A 46 4.03 25.54 4.69
N ASP A 47 5.29 25.74 5.08
CA ASP A 47 5.87 27.07 5.23
C ASP A 47 5.85 27.83 3.89
N ILE A 48 6.26 27.20 2.78
CA ILE A 48 6.21 27.78 1.43
C ILE A 48 4.77 28.10 1.00
N LEU A 49 3.82 27.21 1.29
CA LEU A 49 2.41 27.42 0.96
C LEU A 49 1.77 28.58 1.73
N ALA A 50 2.23 28.81 2.97
CA ALA A 50 1.76 29.89 3.83
C ALA A 50 2.39 31.25 3.50
N MET A 51 3.53 31.28 2.80
CA MET A 51 4.14 32.53 2.33
C MET A 51 3.23 33.28 1.35
N ASP A 52 3.46 34.58 1.25
CA ASP A 52 2.85 35.46 0.25
C ASP A 52 3.06 34.94 -1.17
N VAL A 53 2.07 35.19 -2.02
CA VAL A 53 2.15 34.84 -3.44
C VAL A 53 3.31 35.59 -4.10
N PHE A 54 4.16 34.84 -4.79
CA PHE A 54 5.32 35.40 -5.48
C PHE A 54 4.98 36.29 -6.67
N SER A 55 3.81 36.09 -7.30
CA SER A 55 3.34 36.88 -8.44
C SER A 55 2.53 38.10 -7.96
N PRO A 56 2.97 39.33 -8.29
CA PRO A 56 2.24 40.54 -7.93
C PRO A 56 0.82 40.60 -8.50
N GLN A 57 0.63 40.13 -9.74
CA GLN A 57 -0.68 40.14 -10.40
C GLN A 57 -1.67 39.20 -9.72
N LEU A 58 -1.22 38.01 -9.31
CA LEU A 58 -2.05 37.08 -8.55
C LEU A 58 -2.34 37.60 -7.15
N LYS A 59 -1.38 38.27 -6.51
CA LYS A 59 -1.57 38.90 -5.21
C LYS A 59 -2.69 39.94 -5.26
N GLU A 60 -2.62 40.88 -6.19
CA GLU A 60 -3.65 41.90 -6.41
C GLU A 60 -5.02 41.28 -6.69
N ALA A 61 -5.09 40.32 -7.62
CA ALA A 61 -6.35 39.65 -7.96
C ALA A 61 -6.99 38.85 -6.81
N LEU A 62 -6.18 38.36 -5.85
CA LEU A 62 -6.68 37.70 -4.65
C LEU A 62 -7.18 38.72 -3.62
N GLU A 63 -6.43 39.79 -3.41
CA GLU A 63 -6.77 40.88 -2.48
C GLU A 63 -8.05 41.60 -2.91
N GLU A 64 -8.22 41.88 -4.21
CA GLU A 64 -9.46 42.43 -4.77
C GLU A 64 -10.70 41.57 -4.46
N LYS A 65 -10.50 40.25 -4.33
CA LYS A 65 -11.57 39.29 -4.01
C LYS A 65 -11.73 39.08 -2.50
N GLY A 66 -11.00 39.82 -1.67
CA GLY A 66 -11.01 39.68 -0.22
C GLY A 66 -10.39 38.37 0.28
N LEU A 67 -9.51 37.75 -0.53
CA LEU A 67 -8.84 36.51 -0.20
C LEU A 67 -7.42 36.76 0.30
N ASN A 68 -6.94 35.91 1.19
CA ASN A 68 -5.54 35.96 1.64
C ASN A 68 -4.60 35.65 0.46
N ALA A 69 -3.68 36.57 0.16
CA ALA A 69 -2.70 36.43 -0.91
C ALA A 69 -1.52 35.51 -0.55
N THR A 70 -1.82 34.27 -0.16
CA THR A 70 -0.82 33.22 0.08
C THR A 70 -0.72 32.26 -1.10
N ASN A 71 0.43 31.59 -1.25
CA ASN A 71 0.65 30.61 -2.31
C ASN A 71 -0.42 29.50 -2.32
N GLN A 72 -0.89 29.08 -1.14
CA GLN A 72 -1.98 28.12 -1.01
C GLN A 72 -3.28 28.60 -1.68
N THR A 73 -3.69 29.84 -1.41
CA THR A 73 -4.90 30.43 -2.00
C THR A 73 -4.76 30.64 -3.50
N ALA A 74 -3.57 31.04 -3.97
CA ALA A 74 -3.29 31.17 -5.39
C ALA A 74 -3.42 29.83 -6.12
N ILE A 75 -2.83 28.76 -5.58
CA ILE A 75 -2.93 27.42 -6.18
C ILE A 75 -4.39 26.96 -6.23
N ALA A 76 -5.15 27.15 -5.14
CA ALA A 76 -6.57 26.80 -5.11
C ALA A 76 -7.39 27.56 -6.16
N THR A 77 -7.13 28.85 -6.31
CA THR A 77 -7.80 29.70 -7.32
C THR A 77 -7.49 29.25 -8.74
N VAL A 78 -6.23 28.94 -9.05
CA VAL A 78 -5.82 28.45 -10.37
C VAL A 78 -6.43 27.07 -10.66
N LEU A 79 -6.45 26.18 -9.67
CA LEU A 79 -7.11 24.87 -9.81
C LEU A 79 -8.61 25.03 -10.07
N LEU A 80 -9.28 25.91 -9.34
CA LEU A 80 -10.70 26.22 -9.57
C LEU A 80 -10.93 26.76 -10.99
N GLN A 81 -10.11 27.68 -11.47
CA GLN A 81 -10.20 28.20 -12.83
C GLN A 81 -10.03 27.11 -13.89
N LYS A 82 -9.11 26.16 -13.69
CA LYS A 82 -8.92 25.02 -14.60
C LYS A 82 -10.09 24.04 -14.53
N ALA A 83 -10.59 23.75 -13.34
CA ALA A 83 -11.76 22.90 -13.13
C ALA A 83 -13.01 23.48 -13.81
N LEU A 84 -13.25 24.79 -13.68
CA LEU A 84 -14.34 25.51 -14.37
C LEU A 84 -14.21 25.46 -15.89
N LYS A 85 -13.00 25.27 -16.43
CA LYS A 85 -12.73 25.06 -17.86
C LYS A 85 -12.80 23.60 -18.30
N GLY A 86 -13.16 22.68 -17.40
CA GLY A 86 -13.32 21.25 -17.68
C GLY A 86 -12.05 20.40 -17.49
N ASP A 87 -11.02 20.90 -16.80
CA ASP A 87 -9.85 20.07 -16.47
C ASP A 87 -10.20 19.05 -15.37
N MET A 88 -10.44 17.81 -15.77
CA MET A 88 -10.78 16.71 -14.87
C MET A 88 -9.74 16.44 -13.78
N ARG A 89 -8.45 16.70 -14.03
CA ARG A 89 -7.41 16.50 -12.99
C ARG A 89 -7.48 17.60 -11.94
N ALA A 90 -7.80 18.82 -12.35
CA ALA A 90 -8.02 19.92 -11.41
C ALA A 90 -9.27 19.67 -10.57
N ILE A 91 -10.34 19.12 -11.17
CA ILE A 91 -11.56 18.70 -10.47
C ILE A 91 -11.23 17.62 -9.42
N GLU A 92 -10.51 16.56 -9.81
CA GLU A 92 -10.08 15.49 -8.92
C GLU A 92 -9.23 16.03 -7.75
N LEU A 93 -8.25 16.91 -8.04
CA LEU A 93 -7.40 17.48 -7.00
C LEU A 93 -8.19 18.38 -6.02
N LEU A 94 -9.14 19.18 -6.50
CA LEU A 94 -10.03 19.96 -5.64
C LEU A 94 -10.93 19.06 -4.79
N ALA A 95 -11.46 17.97 -5.36
CA ALA A 95 -12.25 17.00 -4.62
C ALA A 95 -11.44 16.35 -3.49
N LYS A 96 -10.17 15.99 -3.74
CA LYS A 96 -9.23 15.49 -2.71
C LYS A 96 -8.94 16.53 -1.64
N MET A 97 -8.72 17.78 -2.03
CA MET A 97 -8.48 18.88 -1.08
C MET A 97 -9.68 19.15 -0.18
N ASN A 98 -10.90 19.05 -0.71
CA ASN A 98 -12.14 19.25 0.05
C ASN A 98 -12.58 18.01 0.84
N GLY A 99 -11.77 16.94 0.86
CA GLY A 99 -12.11 15.68 1.53
C GLY A 99 -13.23 14.89 0.86
N ASN A 100 -13.71 15.33 -0.31
CA ASN A 100 -14.79 14.67 -1.05
C ASN A 100 -14.29 13.44 -1.83
N GLU A 101 -12.99 13.33 -2.11
CA GLU A 101 -12.39 12.14 -2.70
C GLU A 101 -11.46 11.42 -1.72
N GLY A 102 -11.82 10.17 -1.41
CA GLY A 102 -10.84 9.18 -0.97
C GLY A 102 -10.39 9.27 0.49
N THR A 103 -11.00 10.08 1.35
CA THR A 103 -11.00 9.79 2.78
C THR A 103 -11.90 8.59 3.01
N LYS A 104 -11.37 7.38 2.72
CA LYS A 104 -11.93 6.17 3.31
C LYS A 104 -12.04 6.47 4.80
N ASP A 105 -13.27 6.50 5.29
CA ASP A 105 -13.52 6.73 6.70
C ASP A 105 -12.74 5.65 7.49
N ASN A 106 -12.45 5.87 8.77
CA ASN A 106 -11.80 4.84 9.57
C ASN A 106 -12.58 3.51 9.52
N LEU A 107 -13.90 3.60 9.32
CA LEU A 107 -14.80 2.49 9.05
C LEU A 107 -14.50 1.81 7.71
N ASP A 108 -14.41 2.53 6.60
CA ASP A 108 -14.06 1.97 5.27
C ASP A 108 -12.68 1.29 5.27
N LYS A 109 -11.70 1.87 5.97
CA LYS A 109 -10.37 1.25 6.11
C LYS A 109 -10.42 -0.03 6.95
N LYS A 110 -11.30 -0.11 7.94
CA LYS A 110 -11.50 -1.30 8.78
C LYS A 110 -12.19 -2.40 7.98
N GLU A 111 -13.26 -2.06 7.27
CA GLU A 111 -13.97 -2.98 6.38
C GLU A 111 -13.02 -3.56 5.32
N GLN A 112 -12.22 -2.71 4.68
CA GLN A 112 -11.29 -3.17 3.66
C GLN A 112 -10.22 -4.12 4.22
N LYS A 113 -9.73 -3.88 5.45
CA LYS A 113 -8.82 -4.80 6.14
C LYS A 113 -9.48 -6.13 6.47
N GLU A 114 -10.72 -6.11 6.95
CA GLU A 114 -11.48 -7.32 7.25
C GLU A 114 -11.76 -8.14 5.99
N ARG A 115 -12.10 -7.47 4.88
CA ARG A 115 -12.28 -8.12 3.56
C ARG A 115 -11.00 -8.79 3.06
N ILE A 116 -9.86 -8.10 3.14
CA ILE A 116 -8.55 -8.67 2.77
C ILE A 116 -8.24 -9.89 3.65
N LYS A 117 -8.49 -9.80 4.96
CA LYS A 117 -8.25 -10.90 5.90
C LYS A 117 -9.15 -12.12 5.60
N ALA A 118 -10.41 -11.89 5.27
CA ALA A 118 -11.33 -12.95 4.87
C ALA A 118 -10.86 -13.65 3.59
N GLN A 119 -10.45 -12.89 2.58
CA GLN A 119 -9.89 -13.43 1.33
C GLN A 119 -8.61 -14.23 1.56
N GLN A 120 -7.71 -13.76 2.44
CA GLN A 120 -6.50 -14.50 2.79
C GLN A 120 -6.83 -15.83 3.47
N LEU A 121 -7.78 -15.84 4.40
CA LEU A 121 -8.20 -17.05 5.10
C LEU A 121 -8.89 -18.05 4.15
N GLU A 122 -9.71 -17.55 3.23
CA GLU A 122 -10.34 -18.38 2.21
C GLU A 122 -9.30 -19.00 1.27
N ASN A 123 -8.30 -18.22 0.84
CA ASN A 123 -7.21 -18.72 0.02
C ASN A 123 -6.35 -19.75 0.77
N GLN A 124 -6.11 -19.57 2.08
CA GLN A 124 -5.43 -20.57 2.91
C GLN A 124 -6.22 -21.88 3.01
N LYS A 125 -7.54 -21.80 3.24
CA LYS A 125 -8.41 -22.98 3.27
C LYS A 125 -8.42 -23.71 1.94
N LYS A 126 -8.49 -22.97 0.82
CA LYS A 126 -8.39 -23.55 -0.52
C LYS A 126 -7.05 -24.21 -0.76
N ALA A 127 -5.94 -23.61 -0.31
CA ALA A 127 -4.63 -24.21 -0.41
C ALA A 127 -4.53 -25.53 0.39
N GLN A 128 -5.02 -25.55 1.63
CA GLN A 128 -5.06 -26.76 2.46
C GLN A 128 -5.94 -27.86 1.85
N GLN A 129 -7.13 -27.52 1.34
CA GLN A 129 -7.99 -28.50 0.67
C GLN A 129 -7.36 -29.07 -0.60
N LEU A 130 -6.62 -28.26 -1.36
CA LEU A 130 -5.88 -28.75 -2.52
C LEU A 130 -4.75 -29.69 -2.10
N GLU A 131 -4.04 -29.38 -1.01
CA GLU A 131 -2.99 -30.23 -0.45
C GLU A 131 -3.54 -31.57 0.08
N ASP A 132 -4.65 -31.53 0.83
CA ASP A 132 -5.34 -32.72 1.34
C ASP A 132 -5.88 -33.60 0.20
N ASN A 133 -6.41 -32.99 -0.87
CA ASN A 133 -6.88 -33.71 -2.05
C ASN A 133 -5.72 -34.41 -2.78
N VAL A 134 -4.58 -33.74 -2.94
CA VAL A 134 -3.38 -34.34 -3.56
C VAL A 134 -2.90 -35.54 -2.73
N VAL A 135 -2.83 -35.41 -1.40
CA VAL A 135 -2.48 -36.53 -0.51
C VAL A 135 -3.48 -37.68 -0.64
N SER A 136 -4.78 -37.39 -0.79
CA SER A 136 -5.80 -38.42 -0.98
C SER A 136 -5.69 -39.13 -2.34
N GLU A 137 -5.33 -38.42 -3.41
CA GLU A 137 -5.09 -39.00 -4.73
C GLU A 137 -3.87 -39.90 -4.71
N ASP A 138 -2.79 -39.49 -4.05
CA ASP A 138 -1.57 -40.30 -3.89
C ASP A 138 -1.86 -41.60 -3.13
N ILE A 139 -2.62 -41.54 -2.03
CA ILE A 139 -3.01 -42.74 -1.25
C ILE A 139 -3.89 -43.68 -2.09
N MET A 140 -4.80 -43.14 -2.90
CA MET A 140 -5.66 -43.95 -3.77
C MET A 140 -4.88 -44.59 -4.91
N SER A 141 -3.88 -43.90 -5.46
CA SER A 141 -2.95 -44.44 -6.46
C SER A 141 -2.17 -45.63 -5.89
N ASP A 142 -1.57 -45.47 -4.71
CA ASP A 142 -0.82 -46.53 -4.02
C ASP A 142 -1.69 -47.77 -3.72
N TYR A 143 -2.97 -47.56 -3.44
CA TYR A 143 -3.92 -48.66 -3.20
C TYR A 143 -4.28 -49.40 -4.49
N PHE A 144 -4.48 -48.67 -5.60
CA PHE A 144 -4.74 -49.25 -6.92
C PHE A 144 -3.57 -50.11 -7.41
N ASP A 145 -2.33 -49.61 -7.28
CA ASP A 145 -1.14 -50.35 -7.68
C ASP A 145 -0.97 -51.66 -6.89
N LYS A 146 -1.29 -51.64 -5.59
CA LYS A 146 -1.31 -52.86 -4.76
C LYS A 146 -2.37 -53.85 -5.19
N LEU A 147 -3.57 -53.40 -5.54
CA LEU A 147 -4.64 -54.28 -6.01
C LEU A 147 -4.29 -54.91 -7.35
N GLU A 148 -3.71 -54.15 -8.29
CA GLU A 148 -3.24 -54.70 -9.56
C GLU A 148 -2.15 -55.76 -9.37
N GLY A 149 -1.24 -55.55 -8.43
CA GLY A 149 -0.21 -56.53 -8.08
C GLY A 149 -0.81 -57.86 -7.60
N VAL A 150 -1.79 -57.81 -6.68
CA VAL A 150 -2.44 -59.01 -6.15
C VAL A 150 -3.24 -59.76 -7.21
N ILE A 151 -3.87 -59.06 -8.16
CA ILE A 151 -4.62 -59.68 -9.26
C ILE A 151 -3.67 -60.38 -10.26
N LYS A 152 -2.50 -59.79 -10.52
CA LYS A 152 -1.46 -60.39 -11.39
C LYS A 152 -0.80 -61.62 -10.78
N ASP A 153 -0.61 -61.66 -9.46
CA ASP A 153 0.00 -62.81 -8.77
C ASP A 153 -0.99 -63.96 -8.46
N GLY A 154 -2.30 -63.70 -8.58
CA GLY A 154 -3.37 -64.68 -8.33
C GLY A 154 -3.93 -65.40 -9.57
N SER A 155 -3.34 -65.17 -10.75
CA SER A 155 -3.75 -65.74 -12.05
C SER A 155 -2.82 -66.85 -12.53
#